data_AF-A0A3D0WVV1-F1
#
_entry.id   AF-A0A3D0WVV1-F1
#
_cell.length_a   1.000
_cell.length_b   1.000
_cell.length_c   1.000
_cell.angle_alpha   90.00
_cell.angle_beta   90.00
_cell.angle_gamma   90.00
#
_symmetry.space_group_name_H-M   'P 1'
#
loop_
_entity.id
_entity.type
_entity.pdbx_description
1 polymer ?
#
loop_
_entity_poly.entity_id
_entity_poly.type
_entity_poly.pdbx_seq_one_letter_code
_entity_poly.pdbx_strand_id
1 'polypeptide(L)' 'NQGFFPKYTAGVHQKGRTKMVVSRGLGNSLAPLRINNRPELVVLTLTR' A
#
# COMPACT_ATOMS: atom_id res chain seq x y z
N ASN A 1 -12.20 7.33 9.26
CA ASN A 1 -10.92 8.05 9.42
C ASN A 1 -9.85 7.01 9.80
N GLN A 2 -8.83 6.76 8.97
CA GLN A 2 -7.89 5.62 9.08
C GLN A 2 -6.76 5.87 10.10
N GLY A 3 -7.11 6.19 11.34
CA GLY A 3 -6.15 6.37 12.43
C GLY A 3 -5.41 5.07 12.79
N PHE A 4 -5.23 4.82 14.09
CA PHE A 4 -4.61 3.57 14.56
C PHE A 4 -5.41 2.34 14.09
N PHE A 5 -4.70 1.27 13.73
CA PHE A 5 -5.25 0.00 13.24
C PHE A 5 -6.20 0.14 12.02
N PRO A 6 -5.69 0.66 10.88
CA PRO A 6 -6.53 0.92 9.72
C PRO A 6 -7.06 -0.38 9.10
N LYS A 7 -8.31 -0.34 8.63
CA LYS A 7 -8.94 -1.46 7.90
C LYS A 7 -8.18 -1.86 6.62
N TYR A 8 -7.56 -0.89 5.95
CA TYR A 8 -6.76 -1.11 4.75
C TYR A 8 -5.30 -0.80 5.07
N THR A 9 -4.44 -1.81 4.95
CA THR A 9 -2.97 -1.75 5.06
C THR A 9 -2.32 -2.15 3.73
N ALA A 10 -0.99 -2.16 3.65
CA ALA A 10 -0.28 -2.54 2.43
C ALA A 10 -0.73 -3.91 1.88
N GLY A 11 -0.92 -4.02 0.57
CA GLY A 11 -1.37 -5.24 -0.10
C GLY A 11 -2.55 -5.02 -1.05
N VAL A 12 -3.11 -6.13 -1.55
CA VAL A 12 -4.25 -6.15 -2.48
C VAL A 12 -5.54 -6.39 -1.71
N HIS A 13 -6.52 -5.52 -1.90
CA HIS A 13 -7.85 -5.59 -1.30
C HIS A 13 -8.90 -5.77 -2.38
N GLN A 14 -9.75 -6.79 -2.26
CA GLN A 14 -10.84 -7.06 -3.19
C GLN A 14 -12.14 -6.41 -2.70
N LYS A 15 -12.83 -5.69 -3.58
CA LYS A 15 -14.21 -5.24 -3.36
C LYS A 15 -15.05 -5.55 -4.60
N GLY A 16 -15.91 -6.56 -4.50
CA GLY A 16 -16.69 -7.05 -5.64
C GLY A 16 -15.77 -7.51 -6.76
N ARG A 17 -15.84 -6.88 -7.94
CA ARG A 17 -14.97 -7.16 -9.10
C ARG A 17 -13.71 -6.28 -9.14
N THR A 18 -13.54 -5.36 -8.21
CA THR A 18 -12.44 -4.39 -8.21
C THR A 18 -11.35 -4.78 -7.22
N LYS A 19 -10.09 -4.69 -7.67
CA LYS A 19 -8.89 -4.82 -6.82
C LYS A 19 -8.32 -3.44 -6.53
N MET A 20 -8.11 -3.13 -5.26
CA MET A 20 -7.39 -1.94 -4.81
C MET A 20 -6.03 -2.37 -4.27
N VAL A 21 -4.96 -1.73 -4.72
CA VAL A 21 -3.60 -1.98 -4.22
C VAL A 21 -3.17 -0.81 -3.36
N VAL A 22 -2.83 -1.08 -2.10
CA VAL A 22 -2.28 -0.09 -1.18
C VAL A 22 -0.78 -0.32 -1.11
N SER A 23 -0.01 0.62 -1.64
CA SER A 23 1.46 0.59 -1.70
C SER A 23 2.10 1.17 -0.43
N ARG A 24 3.31 0.70 -0.08
CA ARG A 24 4.19 1.30 0.96
C ARG A 24 5.04 2.48 0.46
N GLY A 25 4.90 2.84 -0.81
CA GLY A 25 5.60 3.95 -1.48
C GLY A 25 7.10 3.72 -1.69
N LEU A 26 7.67 4.46 -2.66
CA LEU A 26 9.09 4.41 -3.05
C LEU A 26 9.94 5.53 -2.47
N GLY A 27 9.32 6.53 -1.81
CA GLY A 27 9.99 7.76 -1.43
C GLY A 27 11.21 7.56 -0.52
N ASN A 28 12.28 8.30 -0.82
CA ASN A 28 13.41 8.53 0.08
C ASN A 28 12.92 9.46 1.20
N SER A 29 12.69 8.91 2.39
CA SER A 29 12.15 9.66 3.55
C SER A 29 13.02 10.89 3.84
N LEU A 30 12.42 12.09 3.93
CA LEU A 30 13.02 13.26 4.61
C LEU A 30 12.92 13.13 6.14
N ALA A 31 11.84 12.50 6.62
CA ALA A 31 11.57 11.88 7.93
C ALA A 31 10.09 11.44 7.88
N PRO A 32 9.62 10.35 8.52
CA PRO A 32 10.19 9.64 9.67
C PRO A 32 10.85 8.29 9.33
N LEU A 33 11.42 7.66 10.36
CA LEU A 33 11.99 6.31 10.36
C LEU A 33 10.94 5.25 9.97
N ARG A 34 11.22 4.46 8.94
CA ARG A 34 10.36 3.37 8.44
C ARG A 34 10.46 2.12 9.32
N ILE A 35 9.85 2.13 10.50
CA ILE A 35 9.80 0.93 11.37
C ILE A 35 8.91 -0.12 10.70
N ASN A 36 9.50 -1.26 10.30
CA ASN A 36 8.82 -2.34 9.59
C ASN A 36 8.04 -1.88 8.32
N ASN A 37 8.46 -0.78 7.68
CA ASN A 37 7.82 -0.18 6.51
C ASN A 37 8.75 0.03 5.33
N ARG A 38 9.39 -1.04 4.84
CA ARG A 38 10.35 -0.98 3.72
C ARG A 38 9.71 -0.37 2.45
N PRO A 39 10.48 0.35 1.62
CA PRO A 39 10.00 0.83 0.33
C PRO A 39 9.48 -0.30 -0.56
N GLU A 40 8.50 -0.01 -1.40
CA GLU A 40 7.85 -1.01 -2.25
C GLU A 40 7.60 -0.47 -3.66
N LEU A 41 8.15 -1.16 -4.67
CA LEU A 41 7.81 -0.96 -6.07
C LEU A 41 6.66 -1.89 -6.44
N VAL A 42 5.50 -1.32 -6.72
CA VAL A 42 4.33 -2.09 -7.15
C VAL A 42 4.33 -2.18 -8.68
N VAL A 43 4.31 -3.41 -9.20
CA VAL A 43 4.17 -3.70 -10.63
C VAL A 43 2.84 -4.41 -10.84
N LEU A 44 2.02 -3.92 -11.77
CA LEU A 44 0.70 -4.46 -12.07
C LEU A 44 0.58 -4.77 -13.55
N THR A 45 -0.04 -5.90 -13.86
CA THR A 45 -0.49 -6.26 -15.20
C THR A 45 -2.01 -6.17 -15.24
N LEU A 46 -2.54 -5.34 -16.13
CA LEU A 46 -3.97 -5.26 -16.36
C LEU A 46 -4.35 -6.27 -17.44
N THR A 47 -5.31 -7.13 -17.13
CA THR A 47 -5.88 -8.11 -18.04
C THR A 47 -7.33 -7.75 -18.35
N ARG A 48 -7.83 -8.18 -19.52
CA ARG A 48 -9.26 -8.07 -19.86
C ARG A 48 -10.10 -9.03 -19.03
#